data_AF-A0A1Y5G452-F1
#
_entry.id   AF-A0A1Y5G452-F1
#
_cell.length_a   1.000
_cell.length_b   1.000
_cell.length_c   1.000
_cell.angle_alpha   90.00
_cell.angle_beta   90.00
_cell.angle_gamma   90.00
#
_symmetry.space_group_name_H-M   'P 1'
#
loop_
_entity.id
_entity.type
_entity.pdbx_description
1 polymer ?
#
loop_
_entity_poly.entity_id
_entity_poly.type
_entity_poly.pdbx_seq_one_letter_code
_entity_poly.pdbx_strand_id
1 'polypeptide(L)'
;MILNWQENKLPGECSESIVHHSEYAGTEESGIRLALAECVEKSISLLHTNINDESLYLLFEWCAASSVLSIVVTDSTKKIDSPQVVTCGFPRLESEDLQYWLGDYFTTCESFIRYSLVAAFHSQTRVESVLL
;
A
#
# COMPACT_ATOMS: atom_id res chain seq x y z
N MET A 1 3.10 15.92 -6.06
CA MET A 1 2.49 14.92 -6.96
C MET A 1 3.50 14.57 -8.02
N ILE A 2 4.35 13.61 -7.69
CA ILE A 2 5.32 12.98 -8.61
C ILE A 2 4.75 11.71 -9.24
N LEU A 3 3.68 11.16 -8.67
CA LEU A 3 2.94 10.03 -9.21
C LEU A 3 1.74 10.49 -10.06
N ASN A 4 1.51 9.79 -11.18
CA ASN A 4 0.32 9.94 -12.00
C ASN A 4 -0.56 8.70 -11.82
N TRP A 5 -1.72 8.88 -11.20
CA TRP A 5 -2.63 7.77 -10.88
C TRP A 5 -3.50 7.41 -12.08
N GLN A 6 -3.55 6.12 -12.38
CA GLN A 6 -4.44 5.54 -13.37
C GLN A 6 -5.36 4.51 -12.68
N GLU A 7 -6.66 4.60 -12.96
CA GLU A 7 -7.66 3.75 -12.35
C GLU A 7 -8.06 2.63 -13.31
N ASN A 8 -7.83 1.38 -12.88
CA ASN A 8 -8.25 0.20 -13.60
C ASN A 8 -9.32 -0.54 -12.78
N LYS A 9 -10.49 -0.75 -13.39
CA LYS A 9 -11.53 -1.61 -12.81
C LYS A 9 -11.23 -3.05 -13.20
N LEU A 10 -10.92 -3.89 -12.21
CA LEU A 10 -10.79 -5.32 -12.42
C LEU A 10 -12.15 -5.97 -12.16
N PRO A 11 -12.74 -6.68 -13.14
CA PRO A 11 -13.93 -7.47 -12.92
C PRO A 11 -13.57 -8.70 -12.09
N GLY A 12 -13.84 -8.66 -10.79
CA GLY A 12 -13.77 -9.82 -9.91
C GLY A 12 -15.10 -10.57 -9.88
N GLU A 13 -15.08 -11.89 -9.68
CA GLU A 13 -16.26 -12.77 -9.77
C GLU A 13 -17.37 -12.47 -8.72
N CYS A 14 -17.13 -11.60 -7.73
CA CYS A 14 -18.16 -11.17 -6.76
C CYS A 14 -18.13 -9.67 -6.38
N SER A 15 -17.16 -8.89 -6.85
CA SER A 15 -17.04 -7.46 -6.52
C SER A 15 -16.10 -6.73 -7.47
N GLU A 16 -16.51 -5.55 -7.93
CA GLU A 16 -15.65 -4.68 -8.74
C GLU A 16 -14.52 -4.14 -7.85
N SER A 17 -13.27 -4.50 -8.17
CA SER A 17 -12.11 -3.97 -7.47
C SER A 17 -11.49 -2.85 -8.30
N ILE A 18 -11.21 -1.71 -7.69
CA ILE A 18 -10.60 -0.54 -8.34
C ILE A 18 -9.13 -0.50 -7.96
N VAL A 19 -8.27 -0.66 -8.95
CA VAL A 19 -6.82 -0.58 -8.77
C VAL A 19 -6.33 0.79 -9.22
N HIS A 20 -5.82 1.57 -8.26
CA HIS A 20 -5.15 2.85 -8.48
C HIS A 20 -3.66 2.56 -8.67
N HIS A 21 -3.21 2.51 -9.92
CA HIS A 21 -1.83 2.20 -10.22
C HIS A 21 -1.03 3.44 -10.64
N SER A 22 0.24 3.46 -10.27
CA SER A 22 1.22 4.44 -10.76
C SER A 22 2.59 3.79 -10.90
N GLU A 23 3.54 4.52 -11.47
CA GLU A 23 4.93 4.06 -11.58
C GLU A 23 5.85 5.24 -11.33
N TYR A 24 6.88 5.02 -10.52
CA TYR A 24 7.93 5.99 -10.28
C TYR A 24 9.23 5.56 -10.98
N ALA A 25 9.55 6.21 -12.10
CA ALA A 25 10.74 5.91 -12.88
C ALA A 25 12.03 6.62 -12.38
N GLY A 26 11.94 7.43 -11.33
CA GLY A 26 13.09 8.14 -10.78
C GLY A 26 14.03 7.22 -10.01
N THR A 27 15.29 7.64 -9.87
CA THR A 27 16.35 6.86 -9.22
C THR A 27 16.87 7.50 -7.94
N GLU A 28 16.37 8.69 -7.59
CA GLU A 28 16.81 9.40 -6.41
C GLU A 28 16.06 8.92 -5.17
N GLU A 29 16.80 8.62 -4.10
CA GLU A 29 16.25 8.17 -2.82
C GLU A 29 15.18 9.12 -2.29
N SER A 30 15.45 10.43 -2.34
CA SER A 30 14.50 11.48 -1.93
C SER A 30 13.19 11.40 -2.71
N GLY A 31 13.28 11.13 -4.01
CA GLY A 31 12.13 10.96 -4.89
C GLY A 31 11.36 9.67 -4.62
N ILE A 32 12.05 8.56 -4.35
CA ILE A 32 11.40 7.29 -3.97
C ILE A 32 10.65 7.46 -2.65
N ARG A 33 11.26 8.09 -1.64
CA ARG A 33 10.62 8.35 -0.33
C ARG A 33 9.38 9.24 -0.48
N LEU A 34 9.45 10.27 -1.33
CA LEU A 34 8.27 11.10 -1.65
C LEU A 34 7.18 10.29 -2.35
N ALA A 35 7.55 9.37 -3.25
CA ALA A 35 6.59 8.56 -3.98
C ALA A 35 5.92 7.53 -3.06
N LEU A 36 6.67 6.94 -2.13
CA LEU A 36 6.13 6.08 -1.07
C LEU A 36 5.16 6.84 -0.18
N ALA A 37 5.52 8.04 0.27
CA ALA A 37 4.61 8.90 1.02
C ALA A 37 3.32 9.19 0.23
N GLU A 38 3.43 9.56 -1.06
CA GLU A 38 2.27 9.77 -1.92
C GLU A 38 1.41 8.50 -2.09
N CYS A 39 2.01 7.31 -2.15
CA CYS A 39 1.27 6.04 -2.18
C CYS A 39 0.48 5.80 -0.89
N VAL A 40 1.12 6.05 0.26
CA VAL A 40 0.47 5.93 1.57
C VAL A 40 -0.67 6.93 1.68
N GLU A 41 -0.44 8.21 1.36
CA GLU A 41 -1.49 9.24 1.39
C GLU A 41 -2.65 8.92 0.43
N LYS A 42 -2.35 8.39 -0.76
CA LYS A 42 -3.40 7.91 -1.68
C LYS A 42 -4.19 6.78 -1.04
N SER A 43 -3.55 5.80 -0.40
CA SER A 43 -4.25 4.72 0.31
C SER A 43 -5.11 5.24 1.46
N ILE A 44 -4.59 6.20 2.24
CA ILE A 44 -5.29 6.86 3.35
C ILE A 44 -6.54 7.59 2.84
N SER A 45 -6.42 8.28 1.71
CA SER A 45 -7.55 8.97 1.08
C SER A 45 -8.70 8.03 0.72
N LEU A 46 -8.43 6.73 0.53
CA LEU A 46 -9.41 5.70 0.19
C LEU A 46 -9.96 4.96 1.42
N LEU A 47 -9.39 5.17 2.61
CA LEU A 47 -9.79 4.47 3.84
C LEU A 47 -11.25 4.68 4.21
N HIS A 48 -11.81 5.86 3.94
CA HIS A 48 -13.23 6.14 4.19
C HIS A 48 -14.18 5.24 3.40
N THR A 49 -13.72 4.68 2.27
CA THR A 49 -14.49 3.71 1.46
C THR A 49 -14.05 2.27 1.70
N ASN A 50 -12.78 2.06 2.05
CA ASN A 50 -12.20 0.74 2.24
C ASN A 50 -12.39 0.15 3.63
N ILE A 51 -12.61 0.98 4.66
CA ILE A 51 -12.83 0.52 6.03
C ILE A 51 -14.28 0.08 6.22
N ASN A 52 -14.43 -1.13 6.74
CA ASN A 52 -15.68 -1.69 7.25
C ASN A 52 -15.44 -2.26 8.67
N ASP A 53 -16.49 -2.81 9.29
CA ASP A 53 -16.43 -3.34 10.66
C ASP A 53 -15.45 -4.52 10.84
N GLU A 54 -15.04 -5.19 9.74
CA GLU A 54 -14.12 -6.33 9.76
C GLU A 54 -12.67 -5.94 9.43
N SER A 55 -12.42 -4.68 9.07
CA SER A 55 -11.10 -4.18 8.67
C SER A 55 -10.15 -4.07 9.85
N LEU A 56 -8.93 -4.60 9.70
CA LEU A 56 -7.92 -4.55 10.76
C LEU A 56 -6.55 -4.07 10.28
N TYR A 57 -6.12 -4.51 9.10
CA TYR A 57 -4.76 -4.23 8.63
C TYR A 57 -4.77 -3.29 7.43
N LEU A 58 -3.83 -2.34 7.41
CA LEU A 58 -3.35 -1.72 6.19
C LEU A 58 -2.10 -2.49 5.77
N LEU A 59 -2.25 -3.34 4.76
CA LEU A 59 -1.23 -4.28 4.33
C LEU A 59 -0.41 -3.70 3.18
N PHE A 60 0.90 -3.70 3.35
CA PHE A 60 1.92 -3.34 2.36
C PHE A 60 2.53 -4.62 1.81
N GLU A 61 2.33 -4.86 0.52
CA GLU A 61 2.78 -6.07 -0.17
C GLU A 61 3.83 -5.69 -1.19
N TRP A 62 5.05 -6.20 -1.03
CA TRP A 62 6.13 -5.98 -1.98
C TRP A 62 6.36 -7.21 -2.85
N CYS A 63 6.21 -7.06 -4.16
CA CYS A 63 6.60 -8.10 -5.12
C CYS A 63 7.95 -7.76 -5.73
N ALA A 64 9.02 -8.42 -5.26
CA ALA A 64 10.37 -8.21 -5.79
C ALA A 64 10.51 -8.59 -7.27
N ALA A 65 9.70 -9.54 -7.78
CA ALA A 65 9.77 -9.98 -9.17
C ALA A 65 9.25 -8.94 -10.17
N SER A 66 8.23 -8.18 -9.78
CA SER A 66 7.67 -7.10 -10.60
C SER A 66 8.08 -5.71 -10.13
N SER A 67 8.81 -5.62 -9.01
CA SER A 67 9.14 -4.38 -8.32
C SER A 67 7.92 -3.49 -8.05
N VAL A 68 6.82 -4.11 -7.62
CA VAL A 68 5.54 -3.41 -7.36
C VAL A 68 5.21 -3.49 -5.87
N LEU A 69 4.90 -2.33 -5.31
CA LEU A 69 4.25 -2.19 -4.01
C LEU A 69 2.74 -2.17 -4.20
N SER A 70 2.02 -2.99 -3.45
CA SER A 70 0.57 -2.95 -3.33
C SER A 70 0.18 -2.57 -1.90
N ILE A 71 -0.81 -1.70 -1.75
CA ILE A 71 -1.35 -1.25 -0.47
C ILE A 71 -2.85 -1.53 -0.47
N VAL A 72 -3.29 -2.33 0.50
CA VAL A 72 -4.67 -2.81 0.60
C VAL A 72 -5.14 -2.86 2.05
N VAL A 73 -6.40 -2.53 2.29
CA VAL A 73 -7.03 -2.77 3.60
C VAL A 73 -7.56 -4.20 3.61
N THR A 74 -7.26 -4.94 4.67
CA THR A 74 -7.68 -6.34 4.79
C THR A 74 -8.18 -6.66 6.20
N ASP A 75 -8.93 -7.75 6.29
CA ASP A 75 -9.52 -8.23 7.52
C ASP A 75 -8.46 -8.80 8.48
N SER A 76 -8.89 -9.20 9.68
CA SER A 76 -8.00 -9.80 10.68
C SER A 76 -7.30 -11.09 10.20
N THR A 77 -7.85 -11.80 9.21
CA THR A 77 -7.26 -13.00 8.64
C THR A 77 -6.36 -12.74 7.43
N LYS A 78 -6.29 -11.48 6.94
CA LYS A 78 -5.55 -11.04 5.75
C LYS A 78 -6.00 -11.71 4.45
N LYS A 79 -7.27 -12.12 4.36
CA LYS A 79 -7.84 -12.86 3.24
C LYS A 79 -8.93 -12.10 2.50
N ILE A 80 -9.64 -11.22 3.18
CA ILE A 80 -10.75 -10.45 2.62
C ILE A 80 -10.26 -9.02 2.43
N ASP A 81 -9.98 -8.69 1.18
CA ASP A 81 -9.44 -7.39 0.81
C ASP A 81 -10.55 -6.39 0.48
N SER A 82 -10.29 -5.13 0.81
CA SER A 82 -11.13 -4.01 0.44
C SER A 82 -11.15 -3.80 -1.08
N PRO A 83 -12.24 -3.24 -1.64
CA PRO A 83 -12.40 -3.12 -3.08
C PRO A 83 -11.40 -2.18 -3.75
N GLN A 84 -10.81 -1.21 -3.04
CA GLN A 84 -9.82 -0.31 -3.65
C GLN A 84 -8.41 -0.65 -3.22
N VAL A 85 -7.52 -0.82 -4.19
CA VAL A 85 -6.11 -1.15 -3.99
C VAL A 85 -5.25 -0.08 -4.63
N VAL A 86 -4.18 0.34 -3.94
CA VAL A 86 -3.19 1.25 -4.50
C VAL A 86 -1.95 0.44 -4.88
N THR A 87 -1.47 0.58 -6.11
CA THR A 87 -0.25 -0.09 -6.56
C THR A 87 0.73 0.91 -7.13
N CYS A 88 2.03 0.70 -6.90
CA CYS A 88 3.07 1.53 -7.47
C CYS A 88 4.31 0.72 -7.84
N GLY A 89 4.80 0.91 -9.07
CA GLY A 89 6.05 0.33 -9.54
C GLY A 89 7.27 1.15 -9.13
N PHE A 90 8.29 0.47 -8.60
CA PHE A 90 9.57 1.03 -8.17
C PHE A 90 10.74 0.18 -8.68
N PRO A 91 11.25 0.40 -9.90
CA PRO A 91 12.23 -0.48 -10.55
C PRO A 91 13.60 -0.55 -9.87
N ARG A 92 13.88 0.30 -8.87
CA ARG A 92 15.18 0.37 -8.16
C ARG A 92 15.03 0.34 -6.63
N LEU A 93 13.89 -0.13 -6.14
CA LEU A 93 13.63 -0.23 -4.72
C LEU A 93 13.84 -1.66 -4.25
N GLU A 94 14.61 -1.83 -3.18
CA GLU A 94 14.77 -3.11 -2.49
C GLU A 94 13.77 -3.23 -1.34
N SER A 95 13.47 -4.47 -0.94
CA SER A 95 12.41 -4.74 0.05
C SER A 95 12.74 -4.22 1.45
N GLU A 96 14.02 -4.25 1.81
CA GLU A 96 14.56 -3.83 3.09
C GLU A 96 14.46 -2.32 3.27
N ASP A 97 14.83 -1.57 2.23
CA ASP A 97 14.71 -0.11 2.19
C ASP A 97 13.25 0.32 2.27
N LEU A 98 12.38 -0.37 1.53
CA LEU A 98 10.95 -0.13 1.57
C LEU A 98 10.35 -0.33 2.97
N GLN A 99 10.64 -1.46 3.62
CA GLN A 99 10.14 -1.73 4.98
C GLN A 99 10.61 -0.66 5.97
N TYR A 100 11.90 -0.32 5.93
CA TYR A 100 12.49 0.69 6.81
C TYR A 100 11.87 2.07 6.57
N TRP A 101 11.73 2.50 5.31
CA TRP A 101 11.17 3.80 4.98
C TRP A 101 9.67 3.92 5.27
N LEU A 102 8.91 2.83 5.11
CA LEU A 102 7.51 2.80 5.53
C LEU A 102 7.40 2.93 7.06
N GLY A 103 8.21 2.18 7.82
CA GLY A 103 8.25 2.29 9.28
C GLY A 103 8.58 3.71 9.74
N ASP A 104 9.64 4.31 9.18
CA ASP A 104 10.02 5.70 9.44
C ASP A 104 8.87 6.67 9.10
N TYR A 105 8.23 6.52 7.94
CA TYR A 105 7.11 7.36 7.54
C TYR A 105 5.94 7.29 8.53
N PHE A 106 5.57 6.09 8.99
CA PHE A 106 4.47 5.91 9.93
C PHE A 106 4.71 6.56 11.30
N THR A 107 5.96 6.76 11.72
CA THR A 107 6.25 7.54 12.94
C THR A 107 5.82 9.01 12.83
N THR A 108 5.65 9.51 11.59
CA THR A 108 5.29 10.90 11.28
C THR A 108 3.92 11.05 10.61
N CYS A 109 3.25 9.94 10.26
CA CYS A 109 2.00 9.94 9.51
C CYS A 109 0.79 10.13 10.44
N GLU A 110 0.47 11.38 10.79
CA GLU A 110 -0.73 11.70 11.57
C GLU A 110 -2.04 11.31 10.88
N SER A 111 -2.05 11.30 9.55
CA SER A 111 -3.22 10.95 8.73
C SER A 111 -3.67 9.51 8.97
N PHE A 112 -2.72 8.60 9.25
CA PHE A 112 -3.00 7.19 9.52
C PHE A 112 -3.46 6.95 10.96
N ILE A 113 -2.90 7.66 11.95
CA ILE A 113 -3.19 7.50 13.39
C ILE A 113 -4.69 7.68 13.72
N ARG A 114 -5.43 8.39 12.86
CA ARG A 114 -6.88 8.62 13.02
C ARG A 114 -7.72 7.37 12.78
N TYR A 115 -7.14 6.33 12.18
CA TYR A 115 -7.82 5.08 11.86
C TYR A 115 -7.34 3.97 12.80
N SER A 116 -8.26 3.11 13.23
CA SER A 116 -7.96 1.96 14.10
C SER A 116 -7.32 0.78 13.34
N LEU A 117 -6.53 1.06 12.30
CA LEU A 117 -5.86 0.06 11.49
C LEU A 117 -4.44 -0.19 11.99
N VAL A 118 -3.95 -1.39 11.74
CA VAL A 118 -2.57 -1.79 12.03
C VAL A 118 -1.80 -1.87 10.71
N ALA A 119 -0.71 -1.12 10.59
CA ALA A 119 0.17 -1.21 9.43
C ALA A 119 0.97 -2.52 9.48
N ALA A 120 0.94 -3.30 8.39
CA ALA A 120 1.68 -4.55 8.28
C ALA A 120 2.36 -4.64 6.92
N PHE A 121 3.57 -5.20 6.87
CA PHE A 121 4.36 -5.36 5.66
C PHE A 121 4.69 -6.83 5.39
N HIS A 122 4.69 -7.24 4.13
CA HIS A 122 5.29 -8.50 3.70
C HIS A 122 5.88 -8.41 2.29
N SER A 123 6.88 -9.24 2.02
CA SER A 123 7.53 -9.35 0.71
C SER A 123 7.50 -10.76 0.10
N GLN A 124 6.90 -11.72 0.81
CA GLN A 124 6.81 -13.12 0.38
C GLN A 124 5.39 -13.65 0.52
N THR A 125 4.92 -13.78 1.76
CA THR A 125 3.59 -14.30 2.07
C THR A 125 2.91 -13.45 3.11
N ARG A 126 1.58 -13.32 3.01
CA ARG A 126 0.76 -12.58 3.98
C ARG A 126 0.85 -13.14 5.40
N VAL A 127 1.12 -14.45 5.54
CA VAL A 127 1.27 -15.13 6.83
C VAL A 127 2.53 -14.66 7.55
N GLU A 128 3.59 -14.38 6.81
CA GLU A 128 4.89 -13.90 7.32
C GLU A 128 4.95 -12.37 7.42
N SER A 129 3.79 -11.70 7.39
CA SER A 129 3.74 -10.25 7.55
C SER A 129 4.22 -9.80 8.93
N VAL A 130 4.95 -8.70 8.94
CA VAL A 130 5.48 -8.04 10.14
C VAL A 130 4.77 -6.71 10.35
N LEU A 131 4.63 -6.30 11.60
CA LEU A 131 4.07 -4.99 11.92
C LEU A 131 5.11 -3.91 11.66
N LEU A 132 4.66 -2.78 11.11
CA LEU A 132 5.49 -1.60 10.89
C LEU A 132 5.43 -0.65 12.10
#